data_AF-S4MII1-F1
#
_entry.id   AF-S4MII1-F1
#
_cell.length_a   1.000
_cell.length_b   1.000
_cell.length_c   1.000
_cell.angle_alpha   90.00
_cell.angle_beta   90.00
_cell.angle_gamma   90.00
#
_symmetry.space_group_name_H-M   'P 1'
#
loop_
_entity.id
_entity.type
_entity.pdbx_description
1 polymer ?
#
loop_
_entity_poly.entity_id
_entity_poly.type
_entity_poly.pdbx_seq_one_letter_code
_entity_poly.pdbx_strand_id
1 'polypeptide(L)'
;MDRAIPEFVGIPAPAVTCWTTAHADLHWANVTSPLRLLGWEGWGRAPEGLDAATLYAYSLLQPDTAARVLDAFPVLGSPAGLAAEATMCAQLLQTVSRGDNLTLEGPLRDWSEELRRR
;
A
#
# COMPACT_ATOMS: atom_id res chain seq x y z
N MET A 1 -0.86 -3.90 13.33
CA MET A 1 0.06 -2.98 12.64
C MET A 1 1.30 -2.71 13.47
N ASP A 2 1.13 -2.45 14.77
CA ASP A 2 2.21 -2.04 15.70
C ASP A 2 3.46 -2.90 15.69
N ARG A 3 3.35 -4.21 15.43
CA ARG A 3 4.52 -5.10 15.31
C ARG A 3 5.03 -5.26 13.87
N ALA A 4 4.14 -5.32 12.89
CA ALA A 4 4.52 -5.66 11.51
C ALA A 4 5.31 -4.54 10.83
N ILE A 5 4.96 -3.27 11.05
CA ILE A 5 5.68 -2.15 10.43
C ILE A 5 7.14 -2.10 10.93
N PRO A 6 7.42 -2.14 12.25
CA PRO A 6 8.80 -2.24 12.72
C PRO A 6 9.54 -3.48 12.21
N GLU A 7 8.87 -4.63 12.16
CA GLU A 7 9.48 -5.91 11.77
C GLU A 7 9.87 -5.97 10.29
N PHE A 8 8.99 -5.49 9.39
CA PHE A 8 9.18 -5.63 7.94
C PHE A 8 9.68 -4.34 7.28
N VAL A 9 9.23 -3.17 7.74
CA VAL A 9 9.60 -1.87 7.14
C VAL A 9 10.74 -1.21 7.91
N GLY A 10 11.00 -1.56 9.17
CA GLY A 10 12.15 -1.04 9.92
C GLY A 10 12.00 0.38 10.45
N ILE A 11 10.76 0.88 10.53
CA ILE A 11 10.41 2.17 11.15
C ILE A 11 9.42 1.96 12.31
N PRO A 12 9.34 2.86 13.29
CA PRO A 12 8.22 2.89 14.23
C PRO A 12 6.90 2.97 13.47
N ALA A 13 5.84 2.33 13.98
CA ALA A 13 4.52 2.45 13.38
C ALA A 13 4.10 3.94 13.33
N PRO A 14 3.89 4.53 12.14
CA PRO A 14 3.52 5.93 12.03
C PRO A 14 2.13 6.18 12.65
N ALA A 15 1.96 7.32 13.30
CA ALA A 15 0.66 7.71 13.81
C ALA A 15 -0.33 7.94 12.65
N VAL A 16 -1.53 7.37 12.75
CA VAL A 16 -2.60 7.63 11.78
C VAL A 16 -3.21 8.99 12.07
N THR A 17 -2.95 9.97 11.20
CA THR A 17 -3.43 11.35 11.35
C THR A 17 -4.86 11.55 10.85
N CYS A 18 -5.27 10.77 9.86
CA CYS A 18 -6.61 10.82 9.26
C CYS A 18 -7.11 9.41 8.95
N TRP A 19 -8.39 9.18 9.25
CA TRP A 19 -9.10 7.94 8.96
C TRP A 19 -10.23 8.23 7.97
N THR A 20 -10.17 7.61 6.80
CA THR A 20 -11.15 7.77 5.72
C THR A 20 -11.92 6.47 5.47
N THR A 21 -12.99 6.55 4.69
CA THR A 21 -13.66 5.37 4.15
C THR A 21 -12.78 4.75 3.06
N ALA A 22 -12.59 3.44 3.13
CA ALA A 22 -11.76 2.68 2.19
C ALA A 22 -12.48 1.41 1.71
N HIS A 23 -12.12 0.98 0.51
CA HIS A 23 -12.40 -0.35 -0.03
C HIS A 23 -11.65 -1.43 0.76
N ALA A 24 -10.44 -1.11 1.21
CA ALA A 24 -9.51 -1.94 1.98
C ALA A 24 -8.94 -3.16 1.23
N ASP A 25 -9.23 -3.28 -0.06
CA ASP A 25 -8.69 -4.31 -0.97
C ASP A 25 -8.65 -3.80 -2.43
N LEU A 26 -8.31 -2.53 -2.63
CA LEU A 26 -8.32 -1.92 -3.96
C LEU A 26 -7.06 -2.29 -4.75
N HIS A 27 -7.09 -3.45 -5.41
CA HIS A 27 -6.07 -3.89 -6.37
C HIS A 27 -6.64 -4.06 -7.77
N TRP A 28 -5.79 -4.21 -8.80
CA TRP A 28 -6.24 -4.21 -10.20
C TRP A 28 -7.29 -5.27 -10.56
N ALA A 29 -7.30 -6.44 -9.91
CA ALA A 29 -8.34 -7.46 -10.16
C ALA A 29 -9.75 -7.05 -9.66
N ASN A 30 -9.84 -6.04 -8.80
CA ASN A 30 -11.08 -5.47 -8.28
C ASN A 30 -11.53 -4.22 -9.08
N VAL A 31 -10.79 -3.85 -10.14
CA VAL A 31 -11.09 -2.70 -11.01
C VAL A 31 -11.45 -3.21 -12.41
N THR A 32 -12.58 -2.75 -12.96
CA THR A 32 -13.05 -3.18 -14.29
C THR A 32 -13.09 -2.03 -15.30
N SER A 33 -13.27 -2.37 -16.58
CA SER A 33 -13.57 -1.41 -17.65
C SER A 33 -14.92 -1.77 -18.29
N PRO A 34 -15.94 -0.90 -18.27
CA PRO A 34 -15.97 0.46 -17.69
C PRO A 34 -15.82 0.45 -16.16
N LEU A 35 -15.36 1.57 -15.57
CA LEU A 35 -15.00 1.65 -14.15
C LEU A 35 -16.13 1.16 -13.23
N ARG A 36 -15.90 0.01 -12.59
CA ARG A 36 -16.62 -0.52 -11.42
C ARG A 36 -15.61 -1.13 -10.46
N LEU A 37 -15.93 -1.05 -9.18
CA LEU A 37 -15.17 -1.67 -8.09
C LEU A 37 -15.91 -2.91 -7.58
N LEU A 38 -15.19 -4.02 -7.45
CA LEU A 38 -15.67 -5.31 -6.96
C LEU A 38 -14.96 -5.65 -5.63
N GLY A 39 -15.49 -6.59 -4.84
CA GLY A 39 -14.79 -7.07 -3.65
C GLY A 39 -14.93 -6.16 -2.41
N TRP A 40 -16.17 -5.79 -2.06
CA TRP A 40 -16.45 -4.84 -0.96
C TRP A 40 -16.44 -5.47 0.45
N GLU A 41 -15.98 -6.71 0.61
CA GLU A 41 -15.97 -7.43 1.89
C GLU A 41 -15.08 -6.74 2.95
N GLY A 42 -14.04 -6.02 2.50
CA GLY A 42 -13.13 -5.27 3.36
C GLY A 42 -13.59 -3.85 3.71
N TRP A 43 -14.71 -3.39 3.15
CA TRP A 43 -15.14 -1.99 3.25
C TRP A 43 -15.23 -1.49 4.70
N GLY A 44 -14.65 -0.32 4.96
CA GLY A 44 -14.67 0.25 6.30
C GLY A 44 -13.83 1.52 6.44
N ARG A 45 -13.32 1.75 7.65
CA ARG A 45 -12.41 2.87 7.93
C ARG A 45 -10.96 2.40 7.90
N ALA A 46 -10.12 3.14 7.19
CA ALA A 46 -8.68 2.89 7.10
C ALA A 46 -7.88 4.20 7.18
N PRO A 47 -6.56 4.14 7.43
CA PRO A 47 -5.69 5.29 7.25
C PRO A 47 -5.86 5.89 5.85
N GLU A 48 -5.84 7.21 5.78
CA GLU A 48 -5.90 7.94 4.51
C GLU A 48 -4.81 7.44 3.55
N GLY A 49 -5.22 7.11 2.32
CA GLY A 49 -4.32 6.57 1.30
C GLY A 49 -4.17 5.05 1.29
N LEU A 50 -4.86 4.28 2.14
CA LEU A 50 -4.75 2.80 2.12
C LEU A 50 -5.04 2.22 0.74
N ASP A 51 -6.17 2.57 0.14
CA ASP A 51 -6.56 2.06 -1.18
C ASP A 51 -5.57 2.47 -2.30
N ALA A 52 -5.03 3.70 -2.21
CA ALA A 52 -4.00 4.18 -3.14
C ALA A 52 -2.69 3.41 -2.96
N ALA A 53 -2.30 3.12 -1.71
CA ALA A 53 -1.10 2.35 -1.40
C ALA A 53 -1.24 0.90 -1.88
N THR A 54 -2.43 0.31 -1.78
CA THR A 54 -2.74 -1.03 -2.34
C THR A 54 -2.58 -1.04 -3.85
N LEU A 55 -3.21 -0.09 -4.57
CA LEU A 55 -3.03 0.03 -6.03
C LEU A 55 -1.57 0.23 -6.42
N TYR A 56 -0.85 1.09 -5.70
CA TYR A 56 0.56 1.36 -5.96
C TYR A 56 1.41 0.10 -5.79
N ALA A 57 1.24 -0.63 -4.68
CA ALA A 57 2.00 -1.83 -4.39
C ALA A 57 1.82 -2.91 -5.48
N TYR A 58 0.58 -3.13 -5.92
CA TYR A 58 0.26 -4.05 -7.02
C TYR A 58 0.58 -3.50 -8.42
N SER A 59 1.14 -2.29 -8.51
CA SER A 59 1.66 -1.71 -9.74
C SER A 59 3.19 -1.75 -9.84
N LEU A 60 3.91 -2.14 -8.78
CA LEU A 60 5.37 -2.04 -8.70
C LEU A 60 6.13 -2.82 -9.79
N LEU A 61 5.54 -3.87 -10.36
CA LEU A 61 6.12 -4.61 -11.50
C LEU A 61 5.91 -3.92 -12.86
N GLN A 62 5.18 -2.82 -12.90
CA GLN A 62 4.86 -2.05 -14.10
C GLN A 62 5.18 -0.56 -13.82
N PRO A 63 6.45 -0.13 -14.00
CA PRO A 63 6.92 1.19 -13.57
C PRO A 63 6.08 2.36 -14.09
N ASP A 64 5.66 2.33 -15.36
CA ASP A 64 4.80 3.36 -15.95
C ASP A 64 3.43 3.45 -15.26
N THR A 65 2.87 2.30 -14.88
CA THR A 65 1.60 2.25 -14.14
C THR A 65 1.79 2.73 -12.70
N ALA A 66 2.87 2.32 -12.03
CA ALA A 66 3.18 2.78 -10.68
C ALA A 66 3.35 4.31 -10.63
N ALA A 67 4.05 4.89 -11.61
CA ALA A 67 4.21 6.34 -11.75
C ALA A 67 2.86 7.05 -11.93
N ARG A 68 1.94 6.49 -12.74
CA ARG A 68 0.59 7.03 -12.92
C ARG A 68 -0.26 6.95 -11.65
N VAL A 69 -0.07 5.91 -10.83
CA VAL A 69 -0.75 5.82 -9.52
C VAL A 69 -0.24 6.91 -8.58
N LEU A 70 1.08 7.16 -8.52
CA LEU A 70 1.64 8.25 -7.72
C LEU A 70 1.12 9.63 -8.15
N ASP A 71 1.02 9.88 -9.45
CA ASP A 71 0.46 11.13 -9.99
C ASP A 71 -1.04 11.29 -9.66
N ALA A 72 -1.81 10.21 -9.78
CA ALA A 72 -3.25 10.22 -9.52
C ALA A 72 -3.59 10.35 -8.03
N PHE A 73 -2.70 9.92 -7.12
CA PHE A 73 -2.94 9.92 -5.68
C PHE A 73 -1.83 10.66 -4.90
N PRO A 74 -1.89 12.01 -4.85
CA PRO A 74 -0.89 12.84 -4.14
C PRO A 74 -0.76 12.59 -2.64
N VAL A 75 -1.67 11.81 -2.04
CA VAL A 75 -1.54 11.34 -0.66
C VAL A 75 -0.33 10.42 -0.49
N LEU A 76 0.04 9.66 -1.52
CA LEU A 76 1.25 8.83 -1.54
C LEU A 76 2.48 9.74 -1.54
N GLY A 77 3.44 9.46 -0.66
CA GLY A 77 4.59 10.36 -0.47
C GLY A 77 4.36 11.47 0.55
N SER A 78 3.11 11.75 0.96
CA SER A 78 2.79 12.79 1.95
C SER A 78 2.96 12.30 3.40
N PRO A 79 3.12 13.19 4.39
CA PRO A 79 3.08 12.80 5.80
C PRO A 79 1.77 12.10 6.22
N ALA A 80 0.64 12.44 5.59
CA ALA A 80 -0.65 11.82 5.88
C ALA A 80 -0.75 10.38 5.36
N GLY A 81 -0.14 10.09 4.20
CA GLY A 81 -0.13 8.76 3.58
C GLY A 81 0.87 7.78 4.19
N LEU A 82 1.84 8.24 4.99
CA LEU A 82 2.93 7.40 5.50
C LEU A 82 2.41 6.17 6.27
N ALA A 83 1.36 6.32 7.08
CA ALA A 83 0.79 5.20 7.83
C ALA A 83 0.16 4.15 6.91
N ALA A 84 -0.52 4.57 5.84
CA ALA A 84 -1.11 3.68 4.84
C ALA A 84 -0.03 2.95 4.03
N GLU A 85 0.97 3.67 3.53
CA GLU A 85 2.07 3.11 2.74
C GLU A 85 2.88 2.11 3.56
N ALA A 86 3.27 2.47 4.79
CA ALA A 86 3.99 1.57 5.69
C ALA A 86 3.16 0.33 6.06
N THR A 87 1.86 0.48 6.29
CA THR A 87 0.96 -0.65 6.55
C THR A 87 0.94 -1.62 5.38
N MET A 88 0.73 -1.11 4.16
CA MET A 88 0.63 -1.96 2.97
C MET A 88 1.97 -2.63 2.62
N CYS A 89 3.06 -1.87 2.66
CA CYS A 89 4.40 -2.40 2.45
C CYS A 89 4.73 -3.53 3.45
N ALA A 90 4.46 -3.31 4.75
CA ALA A 90 4.66 -4.32 5.79
C ALA A 90 3.81 -5.58 5.57
N GLN A 91 2.53 -5.42 5.21
CA GLN A 91 1.63 -6.53 4.96
C GLN A 91 2.12 -7.40 3.79
N LEU A 92 2.51 -6.79 2.67
CA LEU A 92 2.99 -7.57 1.52
C LEU A 92 4.35 -8.22 1.79
N LEU A 93 5.28 -7.54 2.46
CA LEU A 93 6.54 -8.15 2.89
C LEU A 93 6.30 -9.33 3.87
N GLN A 94 5.27 -9.25 4.71
CA GLN A 94 4.85 -10.39 5.53
C GLN A 94 4.27 -11.54 4.70
N THR A 95 3.56 -11.28 3.60
CA THR A 95 3.14 -12.37 2.69
C THR A 95 4.33 -13.01 1.98
N VAL A 96 5.32 -12.19 1.58
CA VAL A 96 6.59 -12.66 0.99
C VAL A 96 7.35 -13.57 1.94
N SER A 97 7.42 -13.22 3.23
CA SER A 97 8.09 -14.08 4.22
C SER A 97 7.39 -15.44 4.45
N ARG A 98 6.14 -15.59 4.00
CA ARG A 98 5.36 -16.84 4.04
C ARG A 98 5.39 -17.62 2.72
N GLY A 99 6.05 -17.09 1.69
CA GLY A 99 6.18 -17.75 0.38
C GLY A 99 5.23 -17.24 -0.70
N ASP A 100 4.43 -16.20 -0.43
CA ASP A 100 3.48 -15.61 -1.39
C ASP A 100 4.05 -14.34 -2.04
N ASN A 101 3.49 -13.88 -3.15
CA ASN A 101 3.87 -12.60 -3.79
C ASN A 101 5.38 -12.42 -4.08
N LEU A 102 6.11 -13.54 -4.26
CA LEU A 102 7.58 -13.53 -4.35
C LEU A 102 8.13 -12.63 -5.47
N THR A 103 7.36 -12.44 -6.55
CA THR A 103 7.74 -11.55 -7.65
C THR A 103 7.83 -10.08 -7.21
N LEU A 104 7.10 -9.68 -6.18
CA LEU A 104 7.10 -8.32 -5.62
C LEU A 104 8.23 -8.09 -4.61
N GLU A 105 9.00 -9.11 -4.21
CA GLU A 105 9.97 -8.97 -3.12
C GLU A 105 10.98 -7.83 -3.34
N GLY A 106 11.64 -7.81 -4.49
CA GLY A 106 12.62 -6.75 -4.82
C GLY A 106 12.00 -5.35 -4.75
N PRO A 107 10.95 -5.06 -5.55
CA PRO A 107 10.31 -3.76 -5.52
C PRO A 107 9.71 -3.34 -4.16
N LEU A 108 9.20 -4.29 -3.36
CA LEU A 108 8.71 -3.99 -2.01
C LEU A 108 9.84 -3.63 -1.04
N ARG A 109 11.02 -4.25 -1.20
CA ARG A 109 12.22 -3.88 -0.43
C ARG A 109 12.71 -2.48 -0.80
N ASP A 110 12.76 -2.16 -2.08
CA ASP A 110 13.11 -0.82 -2.56
C ASP A 110 12.14 0.24 -2.02
N TRP A 111 10.83 -0.05 -2.06
CA TRP A 111 9.82 0.83 -1.49
C TRP A 111 9.94 0.95 0.04
N SER A 112 10.23 -0.14 0.75
CA SER A 112 10.51 -0.09 2.19
C SER A 112 11.70 0.79 2.52
N GLU A 113 12.77 0.76 1.72
CA GLU A 113 13.92 1.63 1.93
C GLU A 113 13.58 3.11 1.71
N GLU A 114 12.73 3.41 0.73
CA GLU A 114 12.22 4.77 0.53
C GLU A 114 11.38 5.24 1.73
N LEU A 115 10.50 4.39 2.26
CA LEU A 115 9.70 4.72 3.43
C LEU A 115 10.55 4.95 4.70
N ARG A 116 11.73 4.33 4.82
CA ARG A 116 12.68 4.60 5.92
C ARG A 116 13.35 5.98 5.83
N ARG A 117 13.41 6.57 4.63
CA ARG A 117 14.05 7.87 4.39
C ARG A 117 13.12 9.06 4.64
N ARG A 118 11.82 8.80 4.81
CA ARG A 118 10.78 9.80 5.08
C ARG A 118 10.59 10.04 6.56
#